data_AF-A0A1G1D6R2-F1
#
_entry.id   AF-A0A1G1D6R2-F1
#
_cell.length_a   1.000
_cell.length_b   1.000
_cell.length_c   1.000
_cell.angle_alpha   90.00
_cell.angle_beta   90.00
_cell.angle_gamma   90.00
#
_symmetry.space_group_name_H-M   'P 1'
#
loop_
_entity.id
_entity.type
_entity.pdbx_description
1 polymer ?
#
loop_
_entity_poly.entity_id
_entity_poly.type
_entity_poly.pdbx_seq_one_letter_code
_entity_poly.pdbx_strand_id
1 'polypeptide(L)'
;MQAIEILKLSKREDAQGIIVDGEYQILDSLFKMKRYVEAIETADRLAITYPGDKRTEWALYIAANSYEKLNKEDKSIVTLTKLAEIAKGSLFGNVASAEIKNLEWKNKYKEFYK
;
A
#
# COMPACT_ATOMS: atom_id res chain seq x y z
N MET A 1 -18.40 -18.05 33.44
CA MET A 1 -17.13 -17.31 33.18
C MET A 1 -16.91 -16.98 31.70
N GLN A 2 -17.38 -17.78 30.73
CA GLN A 2 -17.17 -17.52 29.29
C GLN A 2 -17.72 -16.18 28.76
N ALA A 3 -18.88 -15.72 29.21
CA ALA A 3 -19.50 -14.48 28.68
C ALA A 3 -18.66 -13.20 28.95
N ILE A 4 -17.99 -13.12 30.10
CA ILE A 4 -17.12 -11.97 30.44
C ILE A 4 -15.84 -11.99 29.60
N GLU A 5 -15.34 -13.17 29.28
CA GLU A 5 -14.15 -13.35 28.44
C GLU A 5 -14.45 -12.98 26.98
N ILE A 6 -15.60 -13.41 26.46
CA ILE A 6 -16.10 -13.03 25.12
C ILE A 6 -16.29 -11.51 25.00
N LEU A 7 -16.89 -10.85 26.01
CA LEU A 7 -17.06 -9.39 26.02
C LEU A 7 -15.74 -8.61 26.08
N LYS A 8 -14.71 -9.16 26.73
CA LYS A 8 -13.37 -8.56 26.75
C LYS A 8 -12.65 -8.75 25.42
N LEU A 9 -12.82 -9.92 24.80
CA LEU A 9 -12.28 -10.22 23.47
C LEU A 9 -12.91 -9.32 22.41
N SER A 10 -14.25 -9.18 22.39
CA SER A 10 -14.92 -8.31 21.42
C SER A 10 -14.47 -6.85 21.52
N LYS A 11 -14.37 -6.31 22.75
CA LYS A 11 -13.87 -4.94 22.96
C LYS A 11 -12.41 -4.76 22.53
N ARG A 12 -11.58 -5.81 22.65
CA ARG A 12 -10.20 -5.78 22.17
C ARG A 12 -10.13 -5.84 20.65
N GLU A 13 -10.97 -6.65 20.02
CA GLU A 13 -11.10 -6.70 18.57
C GLU A 13 -11.58 -5.36 17.99
N ASP A 14 -12.58 -4.73 18.63
CA ASP A 14 -13.06 -3.39 18.27
C ASP A 14 -11.94 -2.33 18.39
N ALA A 15 -11.18 -2.36 19.49
CA ALA A 15 -10.04 -1.47 19.68
C ALA A 15 -8.92 -1.71 18.66
N GLN A 16 -8.65 -2.98 18.34
CA GLN A 16 -7.65 -3.36 17.33
C GLN A 16 -8.08 -2.88 15.94
N GLY A 17 -9.38 -3.00 15.59
CA GLY A 17 -9.92 -2.47 14.34
C GLY A 17 -9.71 -0.96 14.22
N ILE A 18 -10.01 -0.19 15.28
CA ILE A 18 -9.80 1.27 15.31
C ILE A 18 -8.32 1.63 15.14
N ILE A 19 -7.41 0.87 15.76
CA ILE A 19 -5.95 1.09 15.63
C ILE A 19 -5.54 0.88 14.17
N VAL A 20 -5.94 -0.23 13.56
CA VAL A 20 -5.58 -0.54 12.17
C VAL A 20 -6.12 0.55 11.24
N ASP A 21 -7.37 0.98 11.42
CA ASP A 21 -7.97 2.08 10.65
C ASP A 21 -7.16 3.37 10.76
N GLY A 22 -6.76 3.75 11.97
CA GLY A 22 -5.94 4.93 12.21
C GLY A 22 -4.58 4.86 11.51
N GLU A 23 -3.94 3.70 11.48
CA GLU A 23 -2.63 3.54 10.85
C GLU A 23 -2.68 3.64 9.32
N TYR A 24 -3.76 3.16 8.68
CA TYR A 24 -3.98 3.40 7.25
C TYR A 24 -4.29 4.87 6.95
N GLN A 25 -5.00 5.58 7.83
CA GLN A 25 -5.21 7.03 7.67
C GLN A 25 -3.92 7.83 7.82
N ILE A 26 -2.99 7.38 8.69
CA ILE A 26 -1.65 7.97 8.79
C ILE A 26 -0.90 7.80 7.48
N LEU A 27 -0.92 6.60 6.88
CA LEU A 27 -0.31 6.36 5.57
C LEU A 27 -0.84 7.34 4.50
N ASP A 28 -2.16 7.46 4.39
CA ASP A 28 -2.80 8.38 3.45
C ASP A 28 -2.36 9.84 3.68
N SER A 29 -2.28 10.23 4.95
CA SER A 29 -1.90 11.58 5.36
C SER A 29 -0.46 11.88 4.98
N LEU A 30 0.47 10.95 5.24
CA LEU A 30 1.87 11.08 4.87
C LEU A 30 2.03 11.25 3.35
N PHE A 31 1.32 10.43 2.57
CA PHE A 31 1.33 10.55 1.11
C PHE A 31 0.80 11.91 0.62
N LYS A 32 -0.35 12.36 1.17
CA LYS A 32 -0.96 13.67 0.83
C LYS A 32 -0.07 14.85 1.23
N MET A 33 0.67 14.72 2.34
CA MET A 33 1.68 15.70 2.78
C MET A 33 2.99 15.63 1.99
N LYS A 34 3.09 14.76 0.98
CA LYS A 34 4.29 14.53 0.17
C LYS A 34 5.48 13.99 0.96
N ARG A 35 5.22 13.40 2.15
CA ARG A 35 6.23 12.73 2.99
C ARG A 35 6.44 11.31 2.48
N TYR A 36 6.91 11.20 1.24
CA TYR A 36 6.91 9.95 0.49
C TYR A 36 7.78 8.85 1.11
N VAL A 37 8.92 9.21 1.70
CA VAL A 37 9.78 8.23 2.39
C VAL A 37 9.05 7.59 3.57
N GLU A 38 8.38 8.41 4.38
CA GLU A 38 7.65 7.95 5.55
C GLU A 38 6.37 7.19 5.18
N ALA A 39 5.73 7.57 4.07
CA ALA A 39 4.62 6.81 3.51
C ALA A 39 5.06 5.39 3.11
N ILE A 40 6.22 5.26 2.45
CA ILE A 40 6.79 3.95 2.10
C ILE A 40 7.08 3.12 3.36
N GLU A 41 7.78 3.69 4.34
CA GLU A 41 8.10 3.01 5.60
C GLU A 41 6.84 2.56 6.36
N THR A 42 5.80 3.41 6.35
CA THR A 42 4.52 3.10 6.98
C THR A 42 3.79 1.97 6.24
N ALA A 43 3.78 2.00 4.90
CA ALA A 43 3.18 0.94 4.09
C ALA A 43 3.89 -0.41 4.28
N ASP A 44 5.22 -0.43 4.30
CA ASP A 44 6.00 -1.64 4.55
C ASP A 44 5.70 -2.23 5.94
N ARG A 45 5.66 -1.37 6.96
CA ARG A 45 5.29 -1.78 8.33
C ARG A 45 3.87 -2.33 8.39
N LEU A 46 2.90 -1.70 7.72
CA LEU A 46 1.51 -2.15 7.68
C LEU A 46 1.39 -3.53 7.03
N ALA A 47 2.10 -3.78 5.93
CA ALA A 47 2.11 -5.07 5.26
C ALA A 47 2.70 -6.21 6.13
N ILE A 48 3.67 -5.89 7.00
CA ILE A 48 4.25 -6.85 7.96
C ILE A 48 3.31 -7.08 9.15
N THR A 49 2.69 -6.01 9.65
CA THR A 49 1.89 -6.02 10.88
C THR A 49 0.49 -6.62 10.63
N TYR A 50 -0.09 -6.36 9.46
CA TYR A 50 -1.44 -6.79 9.09
C TYR A 50 -1.45 -7.51 7.73
N PRO A 51 -0.74 -8.64 7.58
CA PRO A 51 -0.52 -9.30 6.29
C PRO A 51 -1.80 -9.83 5.61
N GLY A 52 -2.91 -9.94 6.34
CA GLY A 52 -4.22 -10.36 5.82
C GLY A 52 -5.23 -9.21 5.68
N ASP A 53 -4.85 -7.96 5.97
CA ASP A 53 -5.77 -6.84 5.80
C ASP A 53 -5.91 -6.52 4.31
N LYS A 54 -7.16 -6.52 3.84
CA LYS A 54 -7.55 -6.18 2.47
C LYS A 54 -7.04 -4.81 1.99
N ARG A 55 -6.74 -3.88 2.90
CA ARG A 55 -6.16 -2.56 2.58
C ARG A 55 -4.66 -2.62 2.30
N THR A 56 -4.01 -3.77 2.48
CA THR A 56 -2.60 -3.95 2.10
C THR A 56 -2.40 -3.64 0.62
N GLU A 57 -3.38 -3.94 -0.23
CA GLU A 57 -3.37 -3.56 -1.66
C GLU A 57 -3.24 -2.04 -1.84
N TRP A 58 -4.01 -1.27 -1.08
CA TRP A 58 -3.95 0.20 -1.06
C TRP A 58 -2.61 0.72 -0.52
N ALA A 59 -2.07 0.09 0.53
CA ALA A 59 -0.77 0.49 1.05
C ALA A 59 0.36 0.27 0.05
N LEU A 60 0.36 -0.88 -0.65
CA LEU A 60 1.30 -1.16 -1.73
C LEU A 60 1.16 -0.16 -2.88
N TYR A 61 -0.08 0.21 -3.23
CA TYR A 61 -0.34 1.22 -4.25
C TYR A 61 0.24 2.59 -3.87
N ILE A 62 0.04 3.03 -2.62
CA ILE A 62 0.64 4.27 -2.11
C ILE A 62 2.16 4.21 -2.10
N ALA A 63 2.75 3.08 -1.71
CA ALA A 63 4.21 2.90 -1.70
C ALA A 63 4.81 3.01 -3.12
N ALA A 64 4.20 2.35 -4.11
CA ALA A 64 4.60 2.46 -5.52
C ALA A 64 4.54 3.91 -6.02
N ASN A 65 3.40 4.58 -5.81
CA ASN A 65 3.24 5.98 -6.18
C ASN A 65 4.24 6.90 -5.47
N SER A 66 4.56 6.62 -4.21
CA SER A 66 5.57 7.35 -3.45
C SER A 66 6.96 7.17 -4.04
N TYR A 67 7.31 5.96 -4.50
CA TYR A 67 8.56 5.71 -5.21
C TYR A 67 8.66 6.50 -6.52
N GLU A 68 7.57 6.59 -7.31
CA GLU A 68 7.55 7.43 -8.51
C GLU A 68 7.73 8.91 -8.21
N LYS A 69 7.07 9.44 -7.16
CA LYS A 69 7.25 10.84 -6.75
C LYS A 69 8.67 11.15 -6.29
N LEU A 70 9.45 10.13 -5.91
CA LEU A 70 10.86 10.22 -5.59
C LEU A 70 11.79 9.89 -6.78
N ASN A 71 11.26 9.75 -8.00
CA ASN A 71 11.98 9.33 -9.20
C ASN A 71 12.69 7.98 -9.06
N LYS A 72 12.16 7.08 -8.22
CA LYS A 72 12.67 5.73 -8.01
C LYS A 72 11.81 4.72 -8.76
N GLU A 73 11.73 4.87 -10.08
CA GLU A 73 10.81 4.11 -10.94
C GLU A 73 11.04 2.59 -10.84
N ASP A 74 12.29 2.13 -10.79
CA ASP A 74 12.61 0.70 -10.61
C ASP A 74 11.95 0.11 -9.35
N LYS A 75 11.95 0.88 -8.24
CA LYS A 75 11.31 0.45 -7.00
C LYS A 75 9.80 0.48 -7.10
N SER A 76 9.23 1.46 -7.82
CA SER A 76 7.80 1.47 -8.10
C SER A 76 7.38 0.22 -8.87
N ILE A 77 8.10 -0.14 -9.95
CA ILE A 77 7.82 -1.34 -10.75
C ILE A 77 7.88 -2.61 -9.90
N VAL A 78 8.88 -2.74 -9.00
CA VAL A 78 8.97 -3.88 -8.08
C VAL A 78 7.76 -3.93 -7.15
N THR A 79 7.37 -2.80 -6.55
CA THR A 79 6.20 -2.73 -5.66
C THR A 79 4.89 -3.01 -6.39
N LEU A 80 4.71 -2.47 -7.60
CA LEU A 80 3.54 -2.73 -8.45
C LEU A 80 3.49 -4.19 -8.91
N THR A 81 4.62 -4.82 -9.21
CA THR A 81 4.67 -6.24 -9.56
C THR A 81 4.14 -7.09 -8.41
N LYS A 82 4.59 -6.81 -7.18
CA LYS A 82 4.06 -7.47 -5.97
C LYS A 82 2.56 -7.24 -5.81
N LEU A 83 2.07 -6.01 -6.04
CA LEU A 83 0.64 -5.71 -5.98
C LEU A 83 -0.15 -6.48 -7.05
N ALA A 84 0.35 -6.56 -8.29
CA ALA A 84 -0.27 -7.28 -9.38
C ALA A 84 -0.37 -8.79 -9.12
N GLU A 85 0.63 -9.36 -8.45
CA GLU A 85 0.63 -10.78 -8.03
C GLU A 85 -0.39 -11.05 -6.92
N ILE A 86 -0.36 -10.24 -5.85
CA ILE A 86 -1.25 -10.41 -4.69
C ILE A 86 -2.72 -10.18 -5.08
N ALA A 87 -2.96 -9.12 -5.86
CA ALA A 87 -4.30 -8.65 -6.20
C ALA A 87 -4.73 -9.14 -7.61
N LYS A 88 -4.21 -10.28 -8.07
CA LYS A 88 -4.43 -10.78 -9.43
C LYS A 88 -5.92 -10.91 -9.77
N GLY A 89 -6.33 -10.28 -10.87
CA GLY A 89 -7.73 -10.28 -11.34
C GLY A 89 -8.63 -9.26 -10.63
N SER A 90 -8.15 -8.56 -9.61
CA SER A 90 -8.85 -7.43 -8.99
C SER A 90 -8.61 -6.12 -9.74
N LEU A 91 -9.33 -5.06 -9.34
CA LEU A 91 -9.07 -3.71 -9.83
C LEU A 91 -7.63 -3.27 -9.55
N PHE A 92 -7.12 -3.47 -8.32
CA PHE A 92 -5.75 -3.10 -7.98
C PHE A 92 -4.71 -3.85 -8.80
N GLY A 93 -4.92 -5.15 -9.05
CA GLY A 93 -3.99 -5.92 -9.88
C GLY A 93 -3.96 -5.46 -11.33
N ASN A 94 -5.13 -5.11 -11.88
CA ASN A 94 -5.25 -4.58 -13.24
C ASN A 94 -4.61 -3.18 -13.36
N VAL A 95 -4.86 -2.31 -12.37
CA VAL A 95 -4.23 -0.98 -12.29
C VAL A 95 -2.72 -1.11 -12.20
N ALA A 96 -2.21 -1.94 -11.28
CA ALA A 96 -0.77 -2.15 -11.12
C ALA A 96 -0.11 -2.66 -12.41
N SER A 97 -0.73 -3.63 -13.09
CA SER A 97 -0.24 -4.15 -14.36
C SER A 97 -0.21 -3.09 -15.47
N ALA A 98 -1.17 -2.15 -15.48
CA ALA A 98 -1.19 -1.05 -16.43
C ALA A 98 -0.12 0.01 -16.12
N GLU A 99 0.05 0.36 -14.85
CA GLU A 99 1.08 1.33 -14.41
C GLU A 99 2.50 0.81 -14.67
N ILE A 100 2.78 -0.48 -14.47
CA ILE A 100 4.07 -1.09 -14.84
C ILE A 100 4.36 -0.85 -16.32
N LYS A 101 3.42 -1.18 -17.21
CA LYS A 101 3.59 -0.98 -18.66
C LYS A 101 3.82 0.49 -19.02
N ASN A 102 3.14 1.41 -18.33
CA ASN A 102 3.33 2.84 -18.55
C ASN A 102 4.74 3.30 -18.13
N LEU A 103 5.24 2.82 -16.99
CA LEU A 103 6.59 3.12 -16.51
C LEU A 103 7.66 2.53 -17.43
N GLU A 104 7.49 1.29 -17.87
CA GLU A 104 8.38 0.64 -18.83
C GLU A 104 8.43 1.39 -20.17
N TRP A 105 7.26 1.81 -20.67
CA TRP A 105 7.17 2.65 -21.87
C TRP A 105 7.94 3.95 -21.69
N LYS A 106 7.67 4.69 -20.61
CA LYS A 106 8.33 5.96 -20.31
C LYS A 106 9.85 5.79 -20.23
N ASN A 107 10.33 4.72 -19.61
CA ASN A 107 11.76 4.42 -19.50
C ASN A 107 12.40 4.07 -20.84
N LYS A 108 11.72 3.25 -21.65
CA LYS A 108 12.20 2.86 -22.98
C LYS A 108 12.29 4.04 -23.94
N TYR A 109 11.34 4.96 -23.84
CA TYR A 109 11.15 6.08 -24.76
C TYR A 109 11.46 7.45 -24.11
N LYS A 110 12.33 7.45 -23.11
CA LYS A 110 12.65 8.63 -22.29
C LYS A 110 13.16 9.83 -23.09
N GLU A 111 13.69 9.62 -24.29
CA GLU A 111 14.12 10.66 -25.22
C GLU A 111 12.98 11.58 -25.67
N PHE A 112 11.73 11.11 -25.65
CA PHE A 112 10.56 11.90 -26.04
C PHE A 112 9.95 12.72 -24.88
N TYR A 113 10.46 12.56 -23.65
CA TYR A 113 9.92 13.17 -22.42
C TYR A 113 10.92 14.13 -21.74
N LYS A 114 11.95 14.56 -22.46
CA LYS A 114 12.95 15.53 -22.00
C LYS A 114 12.50 16.97 -22.20
#